data_AF-A0A9W6YXL3-F1
#
_entry.id   AF-A0A9W6YXL3-F1
#
_cell.length_a   1.000
_cell.length_b   1.000
_cell.length_c   1.000
_cell.angle_alpha   90.00
_cell.angle_beta   90.00
_cell.angle_gamma   90.00
#
_symmetry.space_group_name_H-M   'P 1'
#
loop_
_entity.id
_entity.type
_entity.pdbx_description
1 polymer ?
#
loop_
_entity_poly.entity_id
_entity_poly.type
_entity_poly.pdbx_seq_one_letter_code
_entity_poly.pdbx_strand_id
1 'polypeptide(L)'
;MSNDKYTISSKERKDNIDLLTEYYIEYQDEWLPSASAEDSEAKLFNRAKSKREYRGLIQSCMKKIENGSIEFERISQIPSPDSF
;
A
#
# COMPACT_ATOMS: atom_id res chain seq x y z
N MET A 1 -28.74 2.58 -3.21
CA MET A 1 -27.67 2.02 -2.35
C MET A 1 -26.57 3.04 -2.29
N SER A 2 -26.34 3.70 -1.15
CA SER A 2 -25.25 4.68 -1.00
C SER A 2 -23.91 3.95 -1.04
N ASN A 3 -23.02 4.36 -1.94
CA ASN A 3 -21.64 3.91 -1.96
C ASN A 3 -20.91 4.52 -0.75
N ASP A 4 -20.73 3.75 0.33
CA ASP A 4 -20.05 4.19 1.56
C ASP A 4 -18.60 4.65 1.36
N LYS A 5 -18.01 4.43 0.18
CA LYS A 5 -16.67 4.92 -0.19
C LYS A 5 -16.56 6.45 -0.09
N TYR A 6 -17.66 7.20 -0.25
CA TYR A 6 -17.68 8.67 -0.15
C TYR A 6 -17.54 9.23 1.29
N THR A 7 -17.43 8.36 2.31
CA THR A 7 -17.27 8.78 3.71
C THR A 7 -15.84 8.70 4.25
N ILE A 8 -14.88 8.21 3.45
CA ILE A 8 -13.47 8.17 3.85
C ILE A 8 -12.84 9.52 3.50
N SER A 9 -12.37 10.25 4.52
CA SER A 9 -11.74 11.55 4.32
C SER A 9 -10.31 11.44 3.78
N SER A 10 -9.83 12.49 3.12
CA SER A 10 -8.42 12.57 2.70
C SER A 10 -7.45 12.44 3.87
N LYS A 11 -7.85 12.90 5.06
CA LYS A 11 -7.08 12.72 6.30
C LYS A 11 -7.00 11.24 6.70
N GLU A 12 -8.13 10.51 6.70
CA GLU A 12 -8.14 9.07 7.00
C GLU A 12 -7.25 8.29 6.02
N ARG A 13 -7.25 8.66 4.74
CA ARG A 13 -6.35 8.03 3.75
C ARG A 13 -4.89 8.31 4.05
N LYS A 14 -4.55 9.57 4.36
CA LYS A 14 -3.19 9.96 4.73
C LYS A 14 -2.71 9.24 6.00
N ASP A 15 -3.55 9.17 7.03
CA ASP A 15 -3.22 8.47 8.27
C ASP A 15 -2.95 6.96 8.01
N ASN A 16 -3.66 6.33 7.06
CA ASN A 16 -3.38 4.96 6.64
C ASN A 16 -2.08 4.81 5.82
N ILE A 17 -1.75 5.77 4.96
CA ILE A 17 -0.48 5.78 4.21
C ILE A 17 0.69 5.90 5.18
N ASP A 18 0.60 6.81 6.14
CA ASP A 18 1.64 7.03 7.16
C ASP A 18 1.84 5.73 7.98
N LEU A 19 0.75 5.06 8.37
CA LEU A 19 0.80 3.76 9.05
C LEU A 19 1.42 2.63 8.20
N LEU A 20 1.04 2.51 6.92
CA LEU A 20 1.63 1.52 6.02
C LEU A 20 3.12 1.80 5.77
N THR A 21 3.52 3.07 5.74
CA THR A 21 4.92 3.48 5.59
C THR A 21 5.77 2.99 6.76
N GLU A 22 5.28 3.15 8.00
CA GLU A 22 5.94 2.63 9.20
C GLU A 22 6.13 1.10 9.11
N TYR A 23 5.09 0.38 8.68
CA TYR A 23 5.16 -1.07 8.49
C TYR A 23 6.16 -1.47 7.42
N TYR A 24 6.20 -0.76 6.28
CA TYR A 24 7.21 -1.02 5.27
C TYR A 24 8.60 -0.80 5.85
N ILE A 25 8.88 0.32 6.52
CA ILE A 25 10.18 0.59 7.15
C ILE A 25 10.59 -0.50 8.15
N GLU A 26 9.65 -0.98 8.96
CA GLU A 26 9.95 -1.90 10.06
C GLU A 26 10.18 -3.35 9.57
N TYR A 27 9.37 -3.82 8.61
CA TYR A 27 9.33 -5.25 8.26
C TYR A 27 9.81 -5.57 6.85
N GLN A 28 9.97 -4.55 5.99
CA GLN A 28 10.45 -4.72 4.63
C GLN A 28 11.64 -3.79 4.39
N ASP A 29 12.74 -4.31 3.85
CA ASP A 29 13.87 -3.46 3.46
C ASP A 29 13.56 -2.74 2.12
N GLU A 30 12.46 -1.98 2.10
CA GLU A 30 11.99 -1.23 0.95
C GLU A 30 12.82 0.04 0.78
N TRP A 31 13.30 0.28 -0.43
CA TRP A 31 14.10 1.47 -0.73
C TRP A 31 13.27 2.77 -0.69
N LEU A 32 11.97 2.68 -0.99
CA LEU A 32 11.02 3.81 -1.01
C LEU A 32 9.70 3.44 -0.31
N PRO A 33 9.70 3.33 1.03
CA PRO A 33 8.56 2.79 1.78
C PRO A 33 7.32 3.67 1.69
N SER A 34 7.47 5.00 1.58
CA SER A 34 6.33 5.93 1.43
C SER A 34 5.64 5.77 0.07
N ALA A 35 6.40 5.64 -1.02
CA ALA A 35 5.83 5.43 -2.35
C ALA A 35 5.11 4.07 -2.43
N SER A 36 5.70 3.02 -1.85
CA SER A 36 5.09 1.70 -1.75
C SER A 36 3.80 1.71 -0.91
N ALA A 37 3.77 2.48 0.18
CA ALA A 37 2.57 2.69 1.00
C ALA A 37 1.45 3.43 0.25
N GLU A 38 1.79 4.49 -0.48
CA GLU A 38 0.84 5.26 -1.30
C GLU A 38 0.19 4.41 -2.38
N ASP A 39 0.98 3.63 -3.12
CA ASP A 39 0.47 2.73 -4.16
C ASP A 39 -0.42 1.62 -3.56
N SER A 40 0.03 1.03 -2.45
CA SER A 40 -0.74 0.02 -1.72
C SER A 40 -2.09 0.57 -1.26
N GLU A 41 -2.10 1.74 -0.60
CA GLU A 41 -3.33 2.37 -0.12
C GLU A 41 -4.28 2.71 -1.27
N ALA A 42 -3.77 3.27 -2.37
CA ALA A 42 -4.57 3.62 -3.53
C ALA A 42 -5.24 2.39 -4.17
N LYS A 43 -4.50 1.28 -4.31
CA LYS A 43 -5.05 0.00 -4.79
C LYS A 43 -6.15 -0.53 -3.87
N LEU A 44 -5.93 -0.51 -2.56
CA LEU A 44 -6.90 -1.00 -1.57
C LEU A 44 -8.15 -0.11 -1.52
N PHE A 45 -7.98 1.22 -1.59
CA PHE A 45 -9.08 2.18 -1.65
C PHE A 45 -9.91 2.01 -2.93
N ASN A 46 -9.26 1.75 -4.07
CA ASN A 46 -9.95 1.50 -5.33
C ASN A 46 -10.69 0.16 -5.35
N ARG A 47 -10.14 -0.87 -4.70
CA ARG A 47 -10.75 -2.19 -4.56
C ARG A 47 -11.95 -2.20 -3.62
N ALA A 48 -11.88 -1.46 -2.52
CA ALA A 48 -12.89 -1.49 -1.47
C ALA A 48 -14.25 -0.96 -1.96
N LYS A 49 -15.33 -1.68 -1.61
CA LYS A 49 -16.72 -1.28 -1.90
C LYS A 49 -17.39 -0.60 -0.72
N SER A 50 -16.79 -0.68 0.48
CA SER A 50 -17.29 -0.06 1.71
C SER A 50 -16.15 0.38 2.63
N LYS A 51 -16.44 1.29 3.57
CA LYS A 51 -15.48 1.73 4.59
C LYS A 51 -14.98 0.58 5.47
N ARG A 52 -15.86 -0.37 5.82
CA ARG A 52 -15.50 -1.56 6.60
C ARG A 52 -14.53 -2.45 5.82
N GLU A 53 -14.81 -2.70 4.55
CA GLU A 53 -13.95 -3.50 3.69
C GLU A 53 -12.58 -2.83 3.53
N TYR A 54 -12.55 -1.52 3.29
CA TYR A 54 -11.30 -0.76 3.19
C TYR A 54 -10.41 -0.92 4.44
N ARG A 55 -10.98 -0.74 5.64
CA ARG A 55 -10.23 -0.97 6.90
C ARG A 55 -9.70 -2.39 7.03
N GLY A 56 -10.50 -3.39 6.64
CA GLY A 56 -10.07 -4.79 6.64
C GLY A 56 -8.94 -5.06 5.64
N LEU A 57 -8.99 -4.43 4.47
CA LEU A 57 -7.96 -4.52 3.44
C LEU A 57 -6.63 -3.89 3.89
N ILE A 58 -6.66 -2.74 4.56
CA ILE A 58 -5.47 -2.12 5.17
C ILE A 58 -4.83 -3.06 6.20
N GLN A 59 -5.61 -3.59 7.14
CA GLN A 59 -5.09 -4.54 8.14
C GLN A 59 -4.53 -5.82 7.51
N SER A 60 -5.17 -6.32 6.44
CA SER A 60 -4.67 -7.47 5.69
C SER A 60 -3.34 -7.17 5.01
N CYS A 61 -3.19 -5.95 4.46
CA CYS A 61 -1.94 -5.49 3.86
C CYS A 61 -0.81 -5.43 4.89
N MET A 62 -1.06 -4.82 6.06
CA MET A 62 -0.08 -4.73 7.15
C MET A 62 0.45 -6.11 7.56
N LYS A 63 -0.44 -7.10 7.71
CA LYS A 63 -0.03 -8.49 7.99
C LYS A 63 0.83 -9.10 6.88
N LYS A 64 0.60 -8.74 5.61
CA LYS A 64 1.44 -9.23 4.51
C LYS A 64 2.82 -8.58 4.52
N ILE A 65 2.88 -7.28 4.84
CA ILE A 65 4.13 -6.54 5.03
C ILE A 65 4.94 -7.22 6.14
N GLU A 66 4.33 -7.44 7.31
CA GLU A 66 4.95 -8.10 8.46
C GLU A 66 5.49 -9.51 8.14
N ASN A 67 4.75 -10.28 7.33
CA ASN A 67 5.13 -11.66 6.98
C ASN A 67 6.07 -11.79 5.77
N GLY A 68 6.67 -10.71 5.25
CA GLY A 68 7.55 -10.84 4.08
C GLY A 68 6.83 -11.16 2.77
N SER A 69 5.49 -11.17 2.76
CA SER A 69 4.68 -11.80 1.71
C SER A 69 4.11 -10.81 0.69
N ILE A 70 4.56 -9.56 0.72
CA ILE A 70 4.32 -8.65 -0.40
C ILE A 70 5.35 -8.98 -1.45
N GLU A 71 4.96 -9.83 -2.40
CA GLU A 71 5.68 -9.93 -3.66
C GLU A 71 5.52 -8.58 -4.36
N PHE A 72 6.44 -7.66 -4.07
CA PHE A 72 6.78 -6.66 -5.07
C PHE A 72 7.29 -7.48 -6.24
N GLU A 73 6.56 -7.48 -7.35
CA GLU A 73 7.13 -7.78 -8.65
C GLU A 73 8.31 -6.84 -8.79
N ARG A 74 9.48 -7.30 -8.34
CA ARG A 74 10.76 -6.62 -8.48
C ARG A 74 10.79 -6.18 -9.92
N ILE A 75 10.89 -4.88 -10.13
CA ILE A 75 11.18 -4.30 -11.44
C ILE A 75 12.59 -4.76 -11.78
N SER A 76 12.72 -6.00 -12.25
CA SER A 76 13.93 -6.57 -12.80
C SER A 76 14.08 -6.11 -14.25
N GLN A 77 14.02 -4.81 -14.51
CA GLN A 77 14.39 -4.22 -15.79
C GLN A 77 14.90 -2.79 -15.60
N ILE A 78 15.97 -2.62 -14.81
CA ILE A 78 16.93 -1.57 -15.14
C ILE A 78 17.73 -2.17 -16.29
N PRO A 79 17.61 -1.69 -17.55
CA PRO A 79 18.55 -2.10 -18.58
C PRO A 79 19.95 -1.68 -18.11
N SER A 80 20.86 -2.66 -18.03
CA SER A 80 22.27 -2.39 -17.73
C SER A 80 22.79 -1.28 -18.65
N PRO A 81 23.55 -0.30 -18.14
CA PRO A 81 24.05 0.82 -18.94
C PRO A 81 25.14 0.46 -19.98
N ASP A 82 25.30 -0.82 -20.34
CA ASP A 82 26.26 -1.29 -21.34
C ASP A 82 25.64 -1.40 -22.73
N SER A 83 25.25 -0.26 -23.30
CA SER A 83 25.07 -0.13 -24.75
C SER A 83 25.56 1.26 -25.16
N PHE A 84 26.87 1.46 -25.00
CA PHE A 84 27.65 2.49 -25.70
C PHE A 84 28.22 1.93 -26.99
#